data_AF-A0A0K1QGU3-F1
#
_entry.id   AF-A0A0K1QGU3-F1
#
_cell.length_a   1.000
_cell.length_b   1.000
_cell.length_c   1.000
_cell.angle_alpha   90.00
_cell.angle_beta   90.00
_cell.angle_gamma   90.00
#
_symmetry.space_group_name_H-M   'P 1'
#
loop_
_entity.id
_entity.type
_entity.pdbx_description
1 polymer ?
#
loop_
_entity_poly.entity_id
_entity_poly.type
_entity_poly.pdbx_seq_one_letter_code
_entity_poly.pdbx_strand_id
1 'polypeptide(L)'
;MIGRVWRPEDEALLWRLEDEAIFEALFRFHVGSIANEATTPHARGSGLVHAARSLPNADDALDSATKGDVTKLARLLEAAPMAGRSPELLHHLALYFGEVASVLESAAPEAASNAWTRALAAWLALAEERSYLTRLEEAIRGAASSKDVMLPPERVPLEIVAELGKAAEATSRDLAPRGRVALSALSLRSIDDAVRLAGVGGDASARAHREAERRRNAALDAALAVIGEALDDANVRGELSSSGRAILLRAIDVWGWSGQDEAVEQFTVERIATIGWELYRASSWSALRYLLDPFRPMIEHLAARIEGDPSKVAFAASCAQMFVFLSDVQVVFTQKLDLAERAVRICPSHRNGRLVLAAALCEQAMIIMRNMVLFARRDEIDRVDAILARAESLYPRSTELPEARAMLERIRRGRIAL
;
A
#
# COMPACT_ATOMS: atom_id res chain seq x y z
N MET A 1 52.94 14.41 -46.28
CA MET A 1 51.92 14.04 -45.28
C MET A 1 50.56 14.16 -45.96
N ILE A 2 49.99 13.04 -46.38
CA ILE A 2 48.59 13.00 -46.85
C ILE A 2 47.76 12.98 -45.58
N GLY A 3 47.18 14.11 -45.20
CA GLY A 3 46.20 14.15 -44.12
C GLY A 3 45.08 13.19 -44.49
N ARG A 4 44.89 12.12 -43.70
CA ARG A 4 43.70 11.28 -43.83
C ARG A 4 42.50 12.18 -43.54
N VAL A 5 41.79 12.57 -44.58
CA VAL A 5 40.52 13.27 -44.47
C VAL A 5 39.52 12.25 -43.95
N TRP A 6 39.02 12.48 -42.74
CA TRP A 6 37.96 11.67 -42.12
C TRP A 6 36.73 11.72 -43.04
N ARG A 7 36.14 10.56 -43.38
CA ARG A 7 34.90 10.55 -44.18
C ARG A 7 33.73 10.92 -43.26
N PRO A 8 32.69 11.62 -43.75
CA PRO A 8 31.50 11.91 -42.95
C PRO A 8 30.86 10.66 -42.31
N GLU A 9 30.94 9.52 -43.00
CA GLU A 9 30.47 8.22 -42.50
C GLU A 9 31.27 7.72 -41.28
N ASP A 10 32.59 7.90 -41.29
CA ASP A 10 33.46 7.49 -40.19
C ASP A 10 33.26 8.41 -38.97
N GLU A 11 32.90 9.69 -39.18
CA GLU A 11 32.60 10.65 -38.11
C GLU A 11 31.23 10.36 -37.48
N ALA A 12 30.22 10.05 -38.30
CA ALA A 12 28.91 9.61 -37.83
C ALA A 12 28.97 8.29 -37.04
N LEU A 13 29.83 7.35 -37.47
CA LEU A 13 30.08 6.11 -36.74
C LEU A 13 30.74 6.38 -35.39
N LEU A 14 31.74 7.25 -35.34
CA LEU A 14 32.40 7.61 -34.08
C LEU A 14 31.41 8.18 -33.07
N TRP A 15 30.58 9.16 -33.48
CA TRP A 15 29.57 9.76 -32.61
C TRP A 15 28.59 8.73 -32.05
N ARG A 16 28.19 7.76 -32.87
CA ARG A 16 27.31 6.69 -32.43
C ARG A 16 27.97 5.80 -31.38
N LEU A 17 29.24 5.45 -31.57
CA LEU A 17 29.98 4.62 -30.60
C LEU A 17 30.20 5.37 -29.27
N GLU A 18 30.45 6.67 -29.32
CA GLU A 18 30.54 7.52 -28.13
C GLU A 18 29.20 7.59 -27.38
N ASP A 19 28.08 7.75 -28.11
CA ASP A 19 26.74 7.72 -27.53
C ASP A 19 26.42 6.39 -26.86
N GLU A 20 26.76 5.27 -27.51
CA GLU A 20 26.56 3.92 -26.96
C GLU A 20 27.40 3.71 -25.69
N ALA A 21 28.65 4.20 -25.65
CA ALA A 21 29.50 4.14 -24.46
C ALA A 21 28.96 4.98 -23.29
N ILE A 22 28.51 6.21 -23.56
CA ILE A 22 27.88 7.07 -22.55
C ILE A 22 26.58 6.44 -22.05
N PHE A 23 25.79 5.86 -22.94
CA PHE A 23 24.55 5.19 -22.61
C PHE A 23 24.76 4.00 -21.67
N GLU A 24 25.78 3.17 -21.94
CA GLU A 24 26.16 2.06 -21.07
C GLU A 24 26.66 2.55 -19.70
N ALA A 25 27.50 3.58 -19.67
CA ALA A 25 27.98 4.18 -18.42
C ALA A 25 26.83 4.76 -17.58
N LEU A 26 25.88 5.44 -18.22
CA LEU A 26 24.67 5.96 -17.59
C LEU A 26 23.80 4.84 -17.03
N PHE A 27 23.59 3.77 -17.80
CA PHE A 27 22.86 2.59 -17.32
C PHE A 27 23.50 1.99 -16.08
N ARG A 28 24.81 1.75 -16.10
CA ARG A 28 25.57 1.26 -14.93
C ARG A 28 25.46 2.19 -13.73
N PHE A 29 25.45 3.51 -13.94
CA PHE A 29 25.26 4.47 -12.87
C PHE A 29 23.90 4.29 -12.16
N HIS A 30 22.81 4.09 -12.91
CA HIS A 30 21.48 3.92 -12.31
C HIS A 30 21.25 2.53 -11.70
N VAL A 31 21.81 1.47 -12.28
CA VAL A 31 21.70 0.12 -11.68
C VAL A 31 22.70 -0.13 -10.55
N GLY A 32 23.73 0.72 -10.43
CA GLY A 32 24.71 0.69 -9.34
C GLY A 32 25.54 -0.59 -9.32
N SER A 33 25.83 -1.09 -8.12
CA SER A 33 26.67 -2.29 -7.91
C SER A 33 26.05 -3.59 -8.42
N ILE A 34 24.81 -3.56 -8.90
CA ILE A 34 24.12 -4.71 -9.53
C ILE A 34 24.60 -4.89 -10.97
N ALA A 35 25.18 -3.86 -11.59
CA ALA A 35 25.80 -3.99 -12.90
C ALA A 35 26.95 -5.01 -12.87
N ASN A 36 26.80 -6.11 -13.59
CA ASN A 36 27.92 -6.96 -13.98
C ASN A 36 28.18 -6.80 -15.49
N GLU A 37 29.24 -7.43 -16.00
CA GLU A 37 29.59 -7.35 -17.43
C GLU A 37 28.49 -7.87 -18.38
N ALA A 38 27.57 -8.69 -17.88
CA ALA A 38 26.43 -9.21 -18.64
C ALA A 38 25.17 -8.31 -18.57
N THR A 39 25.12 -7.34 -17.65
CA THR A 39 23.99 -6.41 -17.54
C THR A 39 24.19 -5.24 -18.49
N THR A 40 23.78 -5.41 -19.75
CA THR A 40 23.84 -4.37 -20.78
C THR A 40 22.46 -3.77 -21.04
N PRO A 41 22.36 -2.45 -21.33
CA PRO A 41 21.08 -1.84 -21.63
C PRO A 41 20.54 -2.32 -22.99
N HIS A 42 19.22 -2.42 -23.12
CA HIS A 42 18.59 -2.86 -24.36
C HIS A 42 18.88 -1.88 -25.52
N ALA A 43 19.23 -2.40 -26.70
CA ALA A 43 19.64 -1.62 -27.86
C ALA A 43 18.61 -0.57 -28.34
N ARG A 44 17.32 -0.79 -28.06
CA ARG A 44 16.24 0.19 -28.36
C ARG A 44 16.41 1.52 -27.61
N GLY A 45 17.17 1.54 -26.51
CA GLY A 45 17.48 2.75 -25.77
C GLY A 45 18.69 3.54 -26.30
N SER A 46 19.43 3.03 -27.30
CA SER A 46 20.71 3.63 -27.73
C SER A 46 20.58 5.06 -28.27
N GLY A 47 19.39 5.47 -28.72
CA GLY A 47 19.09 6.83 -29.13
C GLY A 47 18.94 7.84 -27.99
N LEU A 48 18.99 7.42 -26.72
CA LEU A 48 18.78 8.29 -25.56
C LEU A 48 19.78 9.45 -25.51
N VAL A 49 21.07 9.16 -25.65
CA VAL A 49 22.15 10.16 -25.58
C VAL A 49 22.06 11.12 -26.77
N HIS A 50 21.71 10.61 -27.94
CA HIS A 50 21.40 11.43 -29.11
C HIS A 50 20.25 12.40 -28.84
N ALA A 51 19.11 11.88 -28.37
CA ALA A 51 17.92 12.68 -28.08
C ALA A 51 18.16 13.70 -26.94
N ALA A 52 19.03 13.37 -25.97
CA ALA A 52 19.37 14.26 -24.87
C ALA A 52 20.05 15.56 -25.32
N ARG A 53 20.69 15.59 -26.50
CA ARG A 53 21.31 16.80 -27.07
C ARG A 53 20.31 17.94 -27.31
N SER A 54 19.02 17.64 -27.44
CA SER A 54 17.99 18.67 -27.60
C SER A 54 17.64 19.39 -26.30
N LEU A 55 18.16 18.94 -25.14
CA LEU A 55 17.86 19.55 -23.85
C LEU A 55 18.69 20.83 -23.62
N PRO A 56 18.13 21.82 -22.91
CA PRO A 56 18.92 22.95 -22.42
C PRO A 56 20.07 22.45 -21.53
N ASN A 57 21.27 23.00 -21.75
CA ASN A 57 22.50 22.63 -21.04
C ASN A 57 23.00 21.20 -21.31
N ALA A 58 22.55 20.54 -22.39
CA ALA A 58 23.03 19.22 -22.77
C ALA A 58 24.55 19.18 -23.03
N ASP A 59 25.11 20.25 -23.61
CA ASP A 59 26.53 20.31 -23.98
C ASP A 59 27.47 20.09 -22.79
N ASP A 60 27.25 20.77 -21.65
CA ASP A 60 28.07 20.61 -20.44
C ASP A 60 27.88 19.21 -19.81
N ALA A 61 26.66 18.69 -19.83
CA ALA A 61 26.36 17.36 -19.30
C ALA A 61 27.00 16.25 -20.14
N LEU A 62 26.98 16.38 -21.47
CA LEU A 62 27.57 15.42 -22.41
C LEU A 62 29.10 15.50 -22.42
N ASP A 63 29.68 16.70 -22.40
CA ASP A 63 31.14 16.87 -22.28
C ASP A 63 31.67 16.26 -20.97
N SER A 64 30.93 16.39 -19.87
CA SER A 64 31.26 15.72 -18.60
C SER A 64 31.14 14.19 -18.72
N ALA A 65 30.11 13.70 -19.40
CA ALA A 65 29.89 12.28 -19.62
C ALA A 65 30.97 11.62 -20.49
N THR A 66 31.43 12.30 -21.55
CA THR A 66 32.57 11.85 -22.38
C THR A 66 33.86 11.74 -21.58
N LYS A 67 34.00 12.54 -20.52
CA LYS A 67 35.13 12.48 -19.56
C LYS A 67 34.93 11.45 -18.45
N GLY A 68 33.82 10.69 -18.47
CA GLY A 68 33.51 9.62 -17.54
C GLY A 68 32.58 10.00 -16.38
N ASP A 69 32.15 11.26 -16.26
CA ASP A 69 31.19 11.69 -15.23
C ASP A 69 29.78 11.86 -15.82
N VAL A 70 28.96 10.82 -15.68
CA VAL A 70 27.56 10.80 -16.14
C VAL A 70 26.58 11.47 -15.17
N THR A 71 27.02 11.95 -14.00
CA THR A 71 26.13 12.45 -12.94
C THR A 71 25.29 13.63 -13.40
N LYS A 72 25.89 14.56 -14.16
CA LYS A 72 25.17 15.72 -14.72
C LYS A 72 24.11 15.28 -15.73
N LEU A 73 24.45 14.35 -16.60
CA LEU A 73 23.54 13.79 -17.59
C LEU A 73 22.37 13.06 -16.92
N ALA A 74 22.64 12.23 -15.90
CA ALA A 74 21.61 11.57 -15.11
C ALA A 74 20.63 12.57 -14.50
N ARG A 75 21.12 13.62 -13.84
CA ARG A 75 20.28 14.69 -13.26
C ARG A 75 19.45 15.42 -14.32
N LEU A 76 20.04 15.68 -15.48
CA LEU A 76 19.35 16.36 -16.58
C LEU A 76 18.19 15.50 -17.12
N LEU A 77 18.42 14.20 -17.29
CA LEU A 77 17.41 13.25 -17.76
C LEU A 77 16.29 13.03 -16.73
N GLU A 78 16.60 13.03 -15.43
CA GLU A 78 15.63 12.89 -14.35
C GLU A 78 14.83 14.15 -14.02
N ALA A 79 15.23 15.32 -14.53
CA ALA A 79 14.63 16.59 -14.15
C ALA A 79 13.12 16.67 -14.51
N ALA A 80 12.30 17.15 -13.58
CA ALA A 80 10.91 17.48 -13.84
C ALA A 80 10.74 18.94 -14.31
N PRO A 81 9.64 19.27 -15.01
CA PRO A 81 8.66 18.36 -15.61
C PRO A 81 9.17 17.75 -16.91
N MET A 82 8.56 16.63 -17.34
CA MET A 82 8.84 16.00 -18.64
C MET A 82 8.04 16.64 -19.79
N ALA A 83 6.97 17.36 -19.48
CA ALA A 83 6.21 18.13 -20.47
C ALA A 83 7.10 19.12 -21.25
N GLY A 84 6.91 19.18 -22.56
CA GLY A 84 7.69 20.05 -23.46
C GLY A 84 9.05 19.49 -23.90
N ARG A 85 9.41 18.28 -23.47
CA ARG A 85 10.56 17.54 -24.04
C ARG A 85 10.18 16.97 -25.41
N SER A 86 11.18 16.69 -26.25
CA SER A 86 10.94 16.07 -27.56
C SER A 86 10.31 14.67 -27.40
N PRO A 87 9.37 14.28 -28.28
CA PRO A 87 8.76 12.95 -28.24
C PRO A 87 9.78 11.81 -28.31
N GLU A 88 10.85 11.97 -29.09
CA GLU A 88 11.93 10.99 -29.22
C GLU A 88 12.65 10.77 -27.87
N LEU A 89 12.92 11.86 -27.14
CA LEU A 89 13.55 11.78 -25.83
C LEU A 89 12.61 11.10 -24.82
N LEU A 90 11.32 11.45 -24.82
CA LEU A 90 10.33 10.83 -23.94
C LEU A 90 10.22 9.32 -24.21
N HIS A 91 10.20 8.90 -25.47
CA HIS A 91 10.20 7.49 -25.85
C HIS A 91 11.43 6.75 -25.31
N HIS A 92 12.63 7.31 -25.48
CA HIS A 92 13.85 6.68 -24.98
C HIS A 92 13.91 6.66 -23.44
N LEU A 93 13.45 7.71 -22.75
CA LEU A 93 13.37 7.73 -21.29
C LEU A 93 12.42 6.65 -20.76
N ALA A 94 11.28 6.47 -21.43
CA ALA A 94 10.28 5.48 -21.05
C ALA A 94 10.84 4.05 -21.16
N LEU A 95 11.53 3.74 -22.25
CA LEU A 95 12.21 2.46 -22.43
C LEU A 95 13.37 2.27 -21.45
N TYR A 96 14.20 3.30 -21.30
CA TYR A 96 15.40 3.28 -20.46
C TYR A 96 15.07 3.01 -19.00
N PHE A 97 14.15 3.79 -18.41
CA PHE A 97 13.78 3.60 -17.01
C PHE A 97 12.98 2.31 -16.77
N GLY A 98 12.25 1.82 -17.78
CA GLY A 98 11.62 0.49 -17.70
C GLY A 98 12.66 -0.63 -17.60
N GLU A 99 13.75 -0.53 -18.38
CA GLU A 99 14.85 -1.50 -18.32
C GLU A 99 15.62 -1.41 -17.00
N VAL A 100 15.93 -0.19 -16.55
CA VAL A 100 16.54 0.04 -15.22
C VAL A 100 15.67 -0.58 -14.13
N ALA A 101 14.36 -0.37 -14.18
CA ALA A 101 13.44 -0.94 -13.22
C ALA A 101 13.49 -2.47 -13.21
N SER A 102 13.42 -3.10 -14.39
CA SER A 102 13.49 -4.55 -14.61
C SER A 102 14.73 -5.20 -13.97
N VAL A 103 15.91 -4.58 -14.14
CA VAL A 103 17.16 -5.08 -13.53
C VAL A 103 17.14 -4.95 -12.00
N LEU A 104 16.54 -3.87 -11.49
CA LEU A 104 16.55 -3.56 -10.06
C LEU A 104 15.48 -4.35 -9.26
N GLU A 105 14.48 -4.96 -9.90
CA GLU A 105 13.28 -5.50 -9.21
C GLU A 105 13.60 -6.46 -8.07
N SER A 106 14.64 -7.28 -8.23
CA SER A 106 15.02 -8.30 -7.24
C SER A 106 16.01 -7.79 -6.19
N ALA A 107 16.85 -6.82 -6.54
CA ALA A 107 18.01 -6.42 -5.74
C ALA A 107 17.83 -5.07 -5.01
N ALA A 108 17.07 -4.15 -5.60
CA ALA A 108 16.76 -2.85 -4.99
C ALA A 108 15.30 -2.43 -5.29
N PRO A 109 14.30 -3.04 -4.61
CA PRO A 109 12.88 -2.85 -4.90
C PRO A 109 12.40 -1.38 -4.89
N GLU A 110 12.92 -0.57 -3.96
CA GLU A 110 12.56 0.86 -3.88
C GLU A 110 13.11 1.64 -5.07
N ALA A 111 14.35 1.37 -5.48
CA ALA A 111 14.96 1.99 -6.66
C ALA A 111 14.26 1.53 -7.95
N ALA A 112 13.87 0.25 -8.03
CA ALA A 112 13.07 -0.29 -9.13
C ALA A 112 11.70 0.40 -9.23
N SER A 113 11.01 0.59 -8.10
CA SER A 113 9.73 1.31 -8.07
C SER A 113 9.90 2.76 -8.52
N ASN A 114 10.98 3.45 -8.12
CA ASN A 114 11.26 4.82 -8.55
C ASN A 114 11.60 4.92 -10.05
N ALA A 115 12.27 3.92 -10.61
CA ALA A 115 12.52 3.82 -12.04
C ALA A 115 11.21 3.55 -12.81
N TRP A 116 10.34 2.66 -12.32
CA TRP A 116 9.00 2.47 -12.89
C TRP A 116 8.17 3.75 -12.88
N THR A 117 8.19 4.53 -11.78
CA THR A 117 7.52 5.84 -11.72
C THR A 117 8.01 6.79 -12.82
N ARG A 118 9.32 6.85 -13.08
CA ARG A 118 9.90 7.68 -14.15
C ARG A 118 9.55 7.15 -15.55
N ALA A 119 9.56 5.84 -15.75
CA ALA A 119 9.15 5.22 -17.00
C ALA A 119 7.67 5.54 -17.30
N LEU A 120 6.79 5.40 -16.32
CA LEU A 120 5.38 5.76 -16.42
C LEU A 120 5.19 7.26 -16.68
N ALA A 121 5.96 8.13 -16.02
CA ALA A 121 5.91 9.56 -16.28
C ALA A 121 6.25 9.89 -17.73
N ALA A 122 7.29 9.26 -18.28
CA ALA A 122 7.69 9.44 -19.67
C ALA A 122 6.63 8.92 -20.65
N TRP A 123 6.01 7.76 -20.37
CA TRP A 123 4.89 7.24 -21.16
C TRP A 123 3.65 8.15 -21.11
N LEU A 124 3.33 8.71 -19.94
CA LEU A 124 2.21 9.64 -19.77
C LEU A 124 2.46 10.94 -20.55
N ALA A 125 3.66 11.52 -20.47
CA ALA A 125 4.02 12.70 -21.24
C ALA A 125 4.00 12.41 -22.76
N LEU A 126 4.53 11.26 -23.18
CA LEU A 126 4.55 10.85 -24.58
C LEU A 126 3.15 10.64 -25.17
N ALA A 127 2.17 10.24 -24.35
CA ALA A 127 0.78 10.05 -24.80
C ALA A 127 0.11 11.36 -25.28
N GLU A 128 0.60 12.52 -24.80
CA GLU A 128 0.15 13.83 -25.28
C GLU A 128 0.71 14.14 -26.68
N GLU A 129 1.84 13.53 -27.06
CA GLU A 129 2.52 13.67 -28.35
C GLU A 129 1.95 12.69 -29.41
N ARG A 130 0.63 12.76 -29.62
CA ARG A 130 -0.16 11.81 -30.42
C ARG A 130 0.42 11.53 -31.81
N SER A 131 0.87 12.57 -32.49
CA SER A 131 1.40 12.47 -33.86
C SER A 131 2.69 11.65 -33.93
N TYR A 132 3.51 11.65 -32.88
CA TYR A 132 4.70 10.84 -32.80
C TYR A 132 4.34 9.36 -32.69
N LEU A 133 3.44 9.00 -31.77
CA LEU A 133 3.02 7.61 -31.56
C LEU A 133 2.30 7.03 -32.78
N THR A 134 1.45 7.80 -33.45
CA THR A 134 0.82 7.40 -34.72
C THR A 134 1.87 7.07 -35.78
N ARG A 135 2.85 7.96 -35.99
CA ARG A 135 3.93 7.74 -36.98
C ARG A 135 4.82 6.55 -36.61
N LEU A 136 5.10 6.37 -35.33
CA LEU A 136 5.89 5.24 -34.85
C LEU A 136 5.17 3.91 -35.11
N GLU A 137 3.87 3.85 -34.84
CA GLU A 137 3.05 2.66 -35.12
C GLU A 137 2.99 2.36 -36.63
N GLU A 138 2.80 3.38 -37.48
CA GLU A 138 2.85 3.25 -38.94
C GLU A 138 4.20 2.72 -39.44
N ALA A 139 5.30 3.25 -38.90
CA ALA A 139 6.65 2.83 -39.24
C ALA A 139 6.93 1.37 -38.84
N ILE A 140 6.42 0.92 -37.69
CA ILE A 140 6.60 -0.45 -37.20
C ILE A 140 5.74 -1.44 -38.00
N ARG A 141 4.49 -1.09 -38.31
CA ARG A 141 3.57 -1.98 -39.04
C ARG A 141 3.93 -2.13 -40.51
N GLY A 142 4.62 -1.14 -41.09
CA GLY A 142 4.88 -1.06 -42.52
C GLY A 142 3.59 -1.00 -43.34
N ALA A 143 3.70 -1.14 -44.67
CA ALA A 143 2.55 -0.99 -45.59
C ALA A 143 1.52 -2.15 -45.54
N ALA A 144 1.72 -3.18 -44.71
CA ALA A 144 1.08 -4.49 -44.90
C ALA A 144 -0.04 -4.88 -43.90
N SER A 145 -0.19 -4.20 -42.75
CA SER A 145 -1.16 -4.63 -41.72
C SER A 145 -2.36 -3.68 -41.61
N SER A 146 -3.37 -3.89 -42.45
CA SER A 146 -4.62 -3.10 -42.47
C SER A 146 -5.76 -3.66 -41.61
N LYS A 147 -5.53 -4.73 -40.82
CA LYS A 147 -6.59 -5.43 -40.10
C LYS A 147 -6.63 -5.23 -38.58
N ASP A 148 -5.54 -4.78 -37.96
CA ASP A 148 -5.52 -4.53 -36.52
C ASP A 148 -5.83 -3.06 -36.20
N VAL A 149 -6.79 -2.83 -35.31
CA VAL A 149 -7.15 -1.50 -34.80
C VAL A 149 -5.90 -0.84 -34.21
N MET A 150 -5.63 0.42 -34.61
CA MET A 150 -4.52 1.21 -34.04
C MET A 150 -4.78 1.44 -32.56
N LEU A 151 -3.73 1.31 -31.74
CA LEU A 151 -3.85 1.60 -30.31
C LEU A 151 -3.87 3.13 -30.15
N PRO A 152 -4.93 3.73 -29.60
CA PRO A 152 -4.95 5.17 -29.37
C PRO A 152 -3.76 5.58 -28.48
N PRO A 153 -3.05 6.68 -28.77
CA PRO A 153 -1.88 7.13 -28.00
C PRO A 153 -2.13 7.18 -26.49
N GLU A 154 -3.32 7.63 -26.07
CA GLU A 154 -3.74 7.71 -24.67
C GLU A 154 -3.86 6.35 -23.97
N ARG A 155 -3.92 5.23 -24.72
CA ARG A 155 -3.96 3.88 -24.17
C ARG A 155 -2.58 3.28 -23.95
N VAL A 156 -1.54 3.76 -24.64
CA VAL A 156 -0.16 3.25 -24.48
C VAL A 156 0.30 3.24 -23.02
N PRO A 157 0.21 4.34 -22.23
CA PRO A 157 0.59 4.30 -20.82
C PRO A 157 -0.28 3.34 -19.99
N LEU A 158 -1.56 3.17 -20.35
CA LEU A 158 -2.47 2.26 -19.65
C LEU A 158 -2.13 0.79 -19.90
N GLU A 159 -1.61 0.45 -21.09
CA GLU A 159 -1.11 -0.90 -21.36
C GLU A 159 0.14 -1.20 -20.50
N ILE A 160 1.02 -0.22 -20.26
CA ILE A 160 2.16 -0.40 -19.33
C ILE A 160 1.68 -0.62 -17.90
N VAL A 161 0.69 0.16 -17.44
CA VAL A 161 0.02 -0.06 -16.14
C VAL A 161 -0.62 -1.45 -16.08
N ALA A 162 -1.23 -1.91 -17.18
CA ALA A 162 -1.82 -3.24 -17.27
C ALA A 162 -0.76 -4.36 -17.21
N GLU A 163 0.40 -4.19 -17.86
CA GLU A 163 1.52 -5.14 -17.78
C GLU A 163 2.11 -5.24 -16.37
N LEU A 164 2.25 -4.11 -15.66
CA LEU A 164 2.60 -4.12 -14.23
C LEU A 164 1.55 -4.88 -13.42
N GLY A 165 0.26 -4.67 -13.73
CA GLY A 165 -0.84 -5.42 -13.14
C GLY A 165 -0.72 -6.93 -13.32
N LYS A 166 -0.46 -7.37 -14.56
CA LYS A 166 -0.23 -8.79 -14.88
C LYS A 166 0.98 -9.35 -14.15
N ALA A 167 2.07 -8.59 -14.05
CA ALA A 167 3.26 -9.02 -13.31
C ALA A 167 2.98 -9.20 -11.80
N ALA A 168 2.22 -8.28 -11.21
CA ALA A 168 1.75 -8.40 -9.82
C ALA A 168 0.84 -9.61 -9.63
N GLU A 169 -0.14 -9.80 -10.51
CA GLU A 169 -1.09 -10.91 -10.46
C GLU A 169 -0.41 -12.27 -10.65
N ALA A 170 0.48 -12.40 -11.64
CA ALA A 170 1.19 -13.64 -11.93
C ALA A 170 2.08 -14.14 -10.78
N THR A 171 2.48 -13.23 -9.90
CA THR A 171 3.35 -13.53 -8.75
C THR A 171 2.62 -13.42 -7.41
N SER A 172 1.32 -13.11 -7.42
CA SER A 172 0.48 -12.92 -6.22
C SER A 172 0.40 -14.18 -5.35
N ARG A 173 0.40 -15.36 -5.98
CA ARG A 173 0.37 -16.64 -5.26
C ARG A 173 1.66 -16.86 -4.48
N ASP A 174 2.82 -16.63 -5.08
CA ASP A 174 4.11 -16.91 -4.45
C ASP A 174 4.71 -15.68 -3.74
N LEU A 175 4.02 -14.54 -3.78
CA LEU A 175 4.43 -13.26 -3.18
C LEU A 175 5.84 -12.82 -3.60
N ALA A 176 6.18 -13.03 -4.87
CA ALA A 176 7.54 -12.79 -5.36
C ALA A 176 7.92 -11.29 -5.31
N PRO A 177 9.22 -10.95 -5.16
CA PRO A 177 9.70 -9.56 -5.11
C PRO A 177 9.27 -8.72 -6.31
N ARG A 178 9.27 -9.31 -7.52
CA ARG A 178 8.81 -8.67 -8.75
C ARG A 178 7.37 -8.17 -8.65
N GLY A 179 6.47 -8.98 -8.09
CA GLY A 179 5.08 -8.57 -7.87
C GLY A 179 4.93 -7.42 -6.89
N ARG A 180 5.76 -7.43 -5.84
CA ARG A 180 5.79 -6.34 -4.85
C ARG A 180 6.23 -5.02 -5.49
N VAL A 181 7.26 -5.05 -6.31
CA VAL A 181 7.73 -3.86 -7.06
C VAL A 181 6.64 -3.35 -7.98
N ALA A 182 5.99 -4.25 -8.73
CA ALA A 182 4.88 -3.88 -9.60
C ALA A 182 3.71 -3.26 -8.81
N LEU A 183 3.30 -3.84 -7.68
CA LEU A 183 2.29 -3.26 -6.80
C LEU A 183 2.67 -1.90 -6.23
N SER A 184 3.95 -1.72 -5.87
CA SER A 184 4.49 -0.45 -5.41
C SER A 184 4.38 0.62 -6.50
N ALA A 185 4.77 0.28 -7.73
CA ALA A 185 4.64 1.17 -8.89
C ALA A 185 3.18 1.51 -9.22
N LEU A 186 2.24 0.60 -8.94
CA LEU A 186 0.79 0.82 -9.08
C LEU A 186 0.15 1.56 -7.90
N SER A 187 0.91 1.89 -6.85
CA SER A 187 0.35 2.63 -5.71
C SER A 187 -0.15 4.01 -6.15
N LEU A 188 -1.25 4.49 -5.55
CA LEU A 188 -1.81 5.79 -5.92
C LEU A 188 -0.77 6.92 -5.78
N ARG A 189 0.08 6.85 -4.74
CA ARG A 189 1.20 7.77 -4.55
C ARG A 189 2.21 7.73 -5.72
N SER A 190 2.58 6.53 -6.18
CA SER A 190 3.49 6.40 -7.33
C SER A 190 2.86 6.92 -8.62
N ILE A 191 1.56 6.74 -8.80
CA ILE A 191 0.82 7.32 -9.94
C ILE A 191 0.75 8.85 -9.82
N ASP A 192 0.48 9.40 -8.64
CA ASP A 192 0.51 10.85 -8.37
C ASP A 192 1.89 11.44 -8.71
N ASP A 193 2.96 10.76 -8.28
CA ASP A 193 4.33 11.14 -8.58
C ASP A 193 4.61 11.07 -10.09
N ALA A 194 4.18 10.01 -10.78
CA ALA A 194 4.37 9.87 -12.22
C ALA A 194 3.63 10.98 -13.00
N VAL A 195 2.37 11.27 -12.62
CA VAL A 195 1.55 12.35 -13.20
C VAL A 195 2.22 13.70 -13.00
N ARG A 196 2.71 13.98 -11.79
CA ARG A 196 3.42 15.22 -11.46
C ARG A 196 4.72 15.37 -12.26
N LEU A 197 5.51 14.31 -12.38
CA LEU A 197 6.73 14.29 -13.18
C LEU A 197 6.43 14.49 -14.67
N ALA A 198 5.37 13.85 -15.17
CA ALA A 198 4.93 13.95 -16.56
C ALA A 198 4.46 15.37 -16.89
N GLY A 199 3.79 16.05 -15.96
CA GLY A 199 3.19 17.37 -16.18
C GLY A 199 1.90 17.31 -17.01
N VAL A 200 1.14 16.22 -16.89
CA VAL A 200 -0.09 15.98 -17.66
C VAL A 200 -1.36 16.51 -16.96
N GLY A 201 -2.44 16.67 -17.73
CA GLY A 201 -3.72 17.17 -17.23
C GLY A 201 -4.56 16.18 -16.41
N GLY A 202 -5.64 16.67 -15.79
CA GLY A 202 -6.47 15.91 -14.85
C GLY A 202 -7.18 14.68 -15.45
N ASP A 203 -7.50 14.69 -16.75
CA ASP A 203 -8.17 13.56 -17.42
C ASP A 203 -7.22 12.36 -17.62
N ALA A 204 -5.96 12.61 -18.01
CA ALA A 204 -4.92 11.59 -18.10
C ALA A 204 -4.60 10.99 -16.73
N SER A 205 -4.48 11.85 -15.71
CA SER A 205 -4.34 11.43 -14.30
C SER A 205 -5.49 10.52 -13.88
N ALA A 206 -6.74 10.94 -14.08
CA ALA A 206 -7.90 10.16 -13.67
C ALA A 206 -7.98 8.78 -14.36
N ARG A 207 -7.58 8.67 -15.62
CA ARG A 207 -7.46 7.37 -16.32
C ARG A 207 -6.37 6.49 -15.70
N ALA A 208 -5.19 7.05 -15.45
CA ALA A 208 -4.07 6.32 -14.86
C ALA A 208 -4.42 5.79 -13.47
N HIS A 209 -5.05 6.61 -12.62
CA HIS A 209 -5.53 6.17 -11.29
C HIS A 209 -6.53 5.02 -11.40
N ARG A 210 -7.57 5.16 -12.24
CA ARG A 210 -8.59 4.11 -12.39
C ARG A 210 -8.02 2.80 -12.93
N GLU A 211 -7.03 2.85 -13.82
CA GLU A 211 -6.36 1.63 -14.30
C GLU A 211 -5.49 1.02 -13.21
N ALA A 212 -4.67 1.82 -12.54
CA ALA A 212 -3.76 1.35 -11.49
C ALA A 212 -4.52 0.72 -10.32
N GLU A 213 -5.58 1.37 -9.84
CA GLU A 213 -6.44 0.86 -8.78
C GLU A 213 -7.09 -0.47 -9.17
N ARG A 214 -7.65 -0.56 -10.38
CA ARG A 214 -8.24 -1.81 -10.89
C ARG A 214 -7.23 -2.95 -10.92
N ARG A 215 -6.01 -2.70 -11.40
CA ARG A 215 -4.95 -3.70 -11.50
C ARG A 215 -4.40 -4.11 -10.15
N ARG A 216 -4.22 -3.15 -9.24
CA ARG A 216 -3.83 -3.39 -7.85
C ARG A 216 -4.85 -4.30 -7.16
N ASN A 217 -6.14 -3.96 -7.26
CA ASN A 217 -7.21 -4.74 -6.64
C ASN A 217 -7.25 -6.18 -7.19
N ALA A 218 -7.14 -6.37 -8.50
CA ALA A 218 -7.10 -7.71 -9.10
C ALA A 218 -5.92 -8.57 -8.56
N ALA A 219 -4.73 -7.98 -8.42
CA ALA A 219 -3.57 -8.69 -7.87
C ALA A 219 -3.72 -9.01 -6.38
N LEU A 220 -4.33 -8.12 -5.60
CA LEU A 220 -4.64 -8.36 -4.17
C LEU A 220 -5.71 -9.44 -4.03
N ASP A 221 -6.77 -9.39 -4.81
CA ASP A 221 -7.83 -10.39 -4.84
C ASP A 221 -7.25 -11.77 -5.18
N ALA A 222 -6.34 -11.86 -6.16
CA ALA A 222 -5.67 -13.11 -6.51
C ALA A 222 -4.79 -13.65 -5.36
N ALA A 223 -4.09 -12.78 -4.62
CA ALA A 223 -3.31 -13.19 -3.44
C ALA A 223 -4.21 -13.66 -2.29
N LEU A 224 -5.31 -12.94 -2.03
CA LEU A 224 -6.24 -13.22 -0.93
C LEU A 224 -7.15 -14.42 -1.22
N ALA A 225 -7.48 -14.69 -2.48
CA ALA A 225 -8.30 -15.83 -2.89
C ALA A 225 -7.74 -17.15 -2.38
N VAL A 226 -6.41 -17.32 -2.40
CA VAL A 226 -5.74 -18.53 -1.87
C VAL A 226 -6.03 -18.75 -0.39
N ILE A 227 -6.13 -17.66 0.39
CA ILE A 227 -6.45 -17.72 1.82
C ILE A 227 -7.96 -17.92 2.00
N GLY A 228 -8.78 -17.17 1.24
CA GLY A 228 -10.23 -17.24 1.29
C GLY A 228 -10.76 -18.64 0.98
N GLU A 229 -10.34 -19.23 -0.13
CA GLU A 229 -10.72 -20.58 -0.56
C GLU A 229 -10.31 -21.62 0.48
N ALA A 230 -9.09 -21.53 1.04
CA ALA A 230 -8.62 -22.45 2.07
C ALA A 230 -9.43 -22.34 3.37
N LEU A 231 -9.84 -21.13 3.76
CA LEU A 231 -10.71 -20.91 4.93
C LEU A 231 -12.13 -21.42 4.70
N ASP A 232 -12.68 -21.20 3.50
CA ASP A 232 -14.01 -21.65 3.14
C ASP A 232 -14.05 -23.20 3.10
N ASP A 233 -13.01 -23.84 2.57
CA ASP A 233 -12.82 -25.30 2.62
C ASP A 233 -12.72 -25.82 4.06
N ALA A 234 -11.92 -25.18 4.92
CA ALA A 234 -11.79 -25.56 6.32
C ALA A 234 -13.11 -25.40 7.08
N ASN A 235 -13.89 -24.37 6.76
CA ASN A 235 -15.22 -24.14 7.34
C ASN A 235 -16.21 -25.25 6.93
N VAL A 236 -16.24 -25.64 5.65
CA VAL A 236 -17.08 -26.75 5.17
C VAL A 236 -16.73 -28.07 5.86
N ARG A 237 -15.46 -28.30 6.18
CA ARG A 237 -15.00 -29.49 6.91
C ARG A 237 -15.19 -29.41 8.43
N GLY A 238 -15.62 -28.27 8.97
CA GLY A 238 -15.74 -28.04 10.41
C GLY A 238 -14.40 -27.92 11.13
N GLU A 239 -13.32 -27.62 10.39
CA GLU A 239 -11.94 -27.55 10.89
C GLU A 239 -11.49 -26.12 11.21
N LEU A 240 -12.34 -25.12 10.97
CA LEU A 240 -12.01 -23.69 11.04
C LEU A 240 -11.36 -23.27 12.37
N SER A 241 -11.86 -23.76 13.51
CA SER A 241 -11.31 -23.48 14.84
C SER A 241 -9.94 -24.12 15.09
N SER A 242 -9.58 -25.18 14.34
CA SER A 242 -8.33 -25.93 14.50
C SER A 242 -7.24 -25.50 13.50
N SER A 243 -7.61 -25.24 12.24
CA SER A 243 -6.67 -24.94 11.15
C SER A 243 -6.74 -23.49 10.65
N GLY A 244 -7.83 -22.78 10.92
CA GLY A 244 -8.09 -21.45 10.34
C GLY A 244 -7.03 -20.40 10.68
N ARG A 245 -6.45 -20.46 11.90
CA ARG A 245 -5.33 -19.58 12.25
C ARG A 245 -4.11 -19.82 11.36
N ALA A 246 -3.74 -21.09 11.14
CA ALA A 246 -2.56 -21.42 10.34
C ALA A 246 -2.72 -20.94 8.88
N ILE A 247 -3.94 -21.02 8.35
CA ILE A 247 -4.30 -20.50 7.03
C ILE A 247 -4.21 -18.97 7.01
N LEU A 248 -4.79 -18.30 8.01
CA LEU A 248 -4.81 -16.83 8.09
C LEU A 248 -3.43 -16.20 8.29
N LEU A 249 -2.46 -16.90 8.87
CA LEU A 249 -1.11 -16.34 9.07
C LEU A 249 -0.47 -15.85 7.76
N ARG A 250 -0.82 -16.48 6.63
CA ARG A 250 -0.37 -16.03 5.30
C ARG A 250 -0.83 -14.61 4.96
N ALA A 251 -1.91 -14.11 5.56
CA ALA A 251 -2.38 -12.74 5.33
C ALA A 251 -1.35 -11.70 5.81
N ILE A 252 -0.50 -12.04 6.79
CA ILE A 252 0.60 -11.18 7.24
C ILE A 252 1.63 -11.01 6.12
N ASP A 253 1.95 -12.09 5.40
CA ASP A 253 2.88 -12.06 4.27
C ASP A 253 2.29 -11.24 3.12
N VAL A 254 1.00 -11.42 2.80
CA VAL A 254 0.29 -10.62 1.80
C VAL A 254 0.26 -9.14 2.19
N TRP A 255 0.06 -8.83 3.47
CA TRP A 255 0.07 -7.46 4.00
C TRP A 255 1.46 -6.82 3.86
N GLY A 256 2.53 -7.55 4.20
CA GLY A 256 3.91 -7.07 3.98
C GLY A 256 4.26 -6.91 2.50
N TRP A 257 3.85 -7.86 1.67
CA TRP A 257 4.08 -7.85 0.22
C TRP A 257 3.39 -6.68 -0.48
N SER A 258 2.16 -6.36 -0.08
CA SER A 258 1.34 -5.27 -0.64
C SER A 258 1.70 -3.87 -0.11
N GLY A 259 2.66 -3.77 0.82
CA GLY A 259 3.01 -2.50 1.45
C GLY A 259 1.97 -2.01 2.45
N GLN A 260 1.42 -2.94 3.25
CA GLN A 260 0.41 -2.70 4.28
C GLN A 260 -0.92 -2.18 3.73
N ASP A 261 -1.42 -2.84 2.68
CA ASP A 261 -2.66 -2.47 2.01
C ASP A 261 -3.89 -2.68 2.92
N GLU A 262 -4.80 -1.71 2.85
CA GLU A 262 -6.03 -1.68 3.64
C GLU A 262 -7.00 -2.81 3.28
N ALA A 263 -7.09 -3.23 2.02
CA ALA A 263 -7.95 -4.34 1.60
C ALA A 263 -7.55 -5.66 2.29
N VAL A 264 -6.25 -5.86 2.52
CA VAL A 264 -5.72 -7.03 3.24
C VAL A 264 -6.09 -6.96 4.73
N GLU A 265 -6.03 -5.76 5.32
CA GLU A 265 -6.47 -5.53 6.70
C GLU A 265 -7.96 -5.85 6.86
N GLN A 266 -8.81 -5.31 5.98
CA GLN A 266 -10.25 -5.52 5.95
C GLN A 266 -10.61 -7.01 5.81
N PHE A 267 -10.03 -7.68 4.80
CA PHE A 267 -10.19 -9.13 4.61
C PHE A 267 -9.83 -9.90 5.88
N THR A 268 -8.71 -9.55 6.51
CA THR A 268 -8.21 -10.27 7.68
C THR A 268 -9.14 -10.11 8.88
N VAL A 269 -9.60 -8.89 9.21
CA VAL A 269 -10.50 -8.71 10.36
C VAL A 269 -11.87 -9.37 10.15
N GLU A 270 -12.39 -9.40 8.93
CA GLU A 270 -13.64 -10.11 8.62
C GLU A 270 -13.49 -11.62 8.81
N ARG A 271 -12.39 -12.20 8.32
CA ARG A 271 -12.12 -13.63 8.48
C ARG A 271 -11.82 -14.00 9.93
N ILE A 272 -11.07 -13.19 10.67
CA ILE A 272 -10.85 -13.37 12.12
C ILE A 272 -12.17 -13.31 12.87
N ALA A 273 -13.10 -12.43 12.51
CA ALA A 273 -14.38 -12.31 13.21
C ALA A 273 -15.16 -13.64 13.20
N THR A 274 -15.13 -14.36 12.08
CA THR A 274 -15.80 -15.66 11.92
C THR A 274 -15.26 -16.68 12.91
N ILE A 275 -13.93 -16.87 12.95
CA ILE A 275 -13.26 -17.81 13.87
C ILE A 275 -13.40 -17.35 15.32
N GLY A 276 -13.21 -16.04 15.54
CA GLY A 276 -13.24 -15.41 16.85
C GLY A 276 -14.57 -15.64 17.56
N TRP A 277 -15.70 -15.57 16.85
CA TRP A 277 -17.01 -15.85 17.43
C TRP A 277 -17.23 -17.30 17.87
N GLU A 278 -16.61 -18.28 17.20
CA GLU A 278 -16.66 -19.68 17.64
C GLU A 278 -15.91 -19.85 18.96
N LEU A 279 -14.67 -19.34 19.01
CA LEU A 279 -13.84 -19.39 20.22
C LEU A 279 -14.46 -18.61 21.38
N TYR A 280 -15.06 -17.45 21.09
CA TYR A 280 -15.73 -16.60 22.07
C TYR A 280 -16.95 -17.31 22.69
N ARG A 281 -17.82 -17.92 21.87
CA ARG A 281 -18.98 -18.68 22.36
C ARG A 281 -18.58 -19.90 23.18
N ALA A 282 -17.45 -20.53 22.84
CA ALA A 282 -16.86 -21.61 23.61
C ALA A 282 -16.07 -21.14 24.86
N SER A 283 -16.03 -19.83 25.13
CA SER A 283 -15.23 -19.22 26.23
C SER A 283 -13.75 -19.66 26.21
N SER A 284 -13.21 -19.93 25.02
CA SER A 284 -11.85 -20.41 24.82
C SER A 284 -10.85 -19.24 24.74
N TRP A 285 -10.68 -18.52 25.85
CA TRP A 285 -9.92 -17.26 25.90
C TRP A 285 -8.46 -17.39 25.48
N SER A 286 -7.80 -18.50 25.83
CA SER A 286 -6.42 -18.77 25.43
C SER A 286 -6.29 -18.95 23.91
N ALA A 287 -7.22 -19.68 23.29
CA ALA A 287 -7.26 -19.88 21.85
C ALA A 287 -7.61 -18.58 21.11
N LEU A 288 -8.54 -17.78 21.66
CA LEU A 288 -8.87 -16.47 21.10
C LEU A 288 -7.68 -15.51 21.14
N ARG A 289 -6.94 -15.46 22.25
CA ARG A 289 -5.69 -14.68 22.34
C ARG A 289 -4.67 -15.17 21.32
N TYR A 290 -4.45 -16.48 21.25
CA TYR A 290 -3.52 -17.10 20.31
C TYR A 290 -3.86 -16.79 18.84
N LEU A 291 -5.15 -16.70 18.50
CA LEU A 291 -5.63 -16.26 17.19
C LEU A 291 -5.28 -14.79 16.92
N LEU A 292 -5.53 -13.89 17.87
CA LEU A 292 -5.45 -12.44 17.66
C LEU A 292 -4.02 -11.88 17.68
N ASP A 293 -3.15 -12.42 18.53
CA ASP A 293 -1.82 -11.83 18.79
C ASP A 293 -1.01 -11.52 17.51
N PRO A 294 -0.93 -12.42 16.51
CA PRO A 294 -0.17 -12.15 15.27
C PRO A 294 -0.73 -11.01 14.43
N PHE A 295 -2.05 -10.76 14.51
CA PHE A 295 -2.75 -9.78 13.67
C PHE A 295 -2.95 -8.43 14.36
N ARG A 296 -2.49 -8.28 15.60
CA ARG A 296 -2.60 -7.01 16.34
C ARG A 296 -2.08 -5.80 15.54
N PRO A 297 -0.92 -5.86 14.84
CA PRO A 297 -0.47 -4.74 14.02
C PRO A 297 -1.47 -4.35 12.93
N MET A 298 -2.08 -5.32 12.25
CA MET A 298 -3.08 -5.05 11.20
C MET A 298 -4.36 -4.46 11.77
N ILE A 299 -4.84 -4.98 12.90
CA ILE A 299 -6.01 -4.46 13.62
C ILE A 299 -5.78 -3.01 14.04
N GLU A 300 -4.60 -2.71 14.60
CA GLU A 300 -4.23 -1.36 15.04
C GLU A 300 -4.09 -0.39 13.87
N HIS A 301 -3.54 -0.85 12.75
CA HIS A 301 -3.36 -0.03 11.55
C HIS A 301 -4.72 0.33 10.91
N LEU A 302 -5.62 -0.65 10.76
CA LEU A 302 -6.97 -0.41 10.28
C LEU A 302 -7.75 0.52 11.21
N ALA A 303 -7.61 0.35 12.53
CA ALA A 303 -8.21 1.26 13.50
C ALA A 303 -7.71 2.70 13.34
N ALA A 304 -6.39 2.89 13.18
CA ALA A 304 -5.81 4.21 12.96
C ALA A 304 -6.33 4.86 11.66
N ARG A 305 -6.50 4.07 10.58
CA ARG A 305 -7.10 4.54 9.32
C ARG A 305 -8.54 5.02 9.51
N ILE A 306 -9.37 4.26 10.24
CA ILE A 306 -10.77 4.62 10.51
C ILE A 306 -10.86 5.83 11.44
N GLU A 307 -10.02 5.89 12.47
CA GLU A 307 -9.96 7.03 13.40
C GLU A 307 -9.50 8.32 12.68
N GLY A 308 -8.64 8.21 11.66
CA GLY A 308 -8.17 9.33 10.84
C GLY A 308 -9.12 9.74 9.71
N ASP A 309 -10.02 8.87 9.27
CA ASP A 309 -10.97 9.12 8.19
C ASP A 309 -12.37 8.56 8.54
N PRO A 310 -13.27 9.42 9.06
CA PRO A 310 -14.63 9.03 9.44
C PRO A 310 -15.50 8.54 8.28
N SER A 311 -15.09 8.71 7.01
CA SER A 311 -15.85 8.20 5.86
C SER A 311 -15.80 6.67 5.75
N LYS A 312 -14.85 6.02 6.43
CA LYS A 312 -14.61 4.56 6.41
C LYS A 312 -15.57 3.72 7.26
N VAL A 313 -16.82 4.17 7.39
CA VAL A 313 -17.83 3.58 8.28
C VAL A 313 -18.11 2.11 7.96
N ALA A 314 -17.96 1.70 6.69
CA ALA A 314 -18.27 0.34 6.22
C ALA A 314 -17.53 -0.76 7.01
N PHE A 315 -16.32 -0.48 7.48
CA PHE A 315 -15.46 -1.47 8.16
C PHE A 315 -15.32 -1.22 9.67
N ALA A 316 -15.92 -0.12 10.17
CA ALA A 316 -15.84 0.27 11.57
C ALA A 316 -16.39 -0.80 12.52
N ALA A 317 -17.47 -1.49 12.14
CA ALA A 317 -18.07 -2.53 12.96
C ALA A 317 -17.14 -3.76 13.11
N SER A 318 -16.61 -4.28 12.01
CA SER A 318 -15.68 -5.43 12.03
C SER A 318 -14.40 -5.10 12.79
N CYS A 319 -13.85 -3.90 12.59
CA CYS A 319 -12.68 -3.43 13.33
C CYS A 319 -12.99 -3.29 14.83
N ALA A 320 -14.11 -2.66 15.21
CA ALA A 320 -14.53 -2.54 16.61
C ALA A 320 -14.74 -3.91 17.29
N GLN A 321 -15.22 -4.91 16.56
CA GLN A 321 -15.36 -6.27 17.07
C GLN A 321 -14.01 -6.91 17.43
N MET A 322 -12.91 -6.56 16.74
CA MET A 322 -11.57 -7.01 17.13
C MET A 322 -11.17 -6.45 18.50
N PHE A 323 -11.48 -5.18 18.77
CA PHE A 323 -11.22 -4.55 20.07
C PHE A 323 -12.09 -5.14 21.19
N VAL A 324 -13.30 -5.61 20.88
CA VAL A 324 -14.12 -6.39 21.81
C VAL A 324 -13.39 -7.68 22.19
N PHE A 325 -12.94 -8.46 21.21
CA PHE A 325 -12.22 -9.70 21.50
C PHE A 325 -10.90 -9.46 22.26
N LEU A 326 -10.13 -8.44 21.85
CA LEU A 326 -8.89 -8.05 22.52
C LEU A 326 -9.15 -7.62 23.98
N SER A 327 -10.24 -6.90 24.24
CA SER A 327 -10.63 -6.49 25.59
C SER A 327 -10.91 -7.70 26.49
N ASP A 328 -11.67 -8.68 26.01
CA ASP A 328 -12.06 -9.84 26.82
C ASP A 328 -10.91 -10.84 27.06
N VAL A 329 -9.92 -10.90 26.17
CA VAL A 329 -8.72 -11.72 26.42
C VAL A 329 -7.65 -10.97 27.24
N GLN A 330 -7.88 -9.72 27.64
CA GLN A 330 -6.89 -8.91 28.33
C GLN A 330 -6.91 -9.15 29.85
N VAL A 331 -5.73 -9.38 30.44
CA VAL A 331 -5.60 -9.66 31.90
C VAL A 331 -5.55 -8.37 32.72
N VAL A 332 -4.89 -7.33 32.20
CA VAL A 332 -4.73 -6.06 32.91
C VAL A 332 -5.99 -5.21 32.72
N PHE A 333 -6.71 -4.93 33.81
CA PHE A 333 -7.99 -4.22 33.80
C PHE A 333 -7.94 -2.85 33.09
N THR A 334 -6.89 -2.06 33.33
CA THR A 334 -6.76 -0.74 32.66
C THR A 334 -6.67 -0.89 31.15
N GLN A 335 -5.90 -1.85 30.66
CA GLN A 335 -5.79 -2.14 29.22
C GLN A 335 -7.10 -2.72 28.66
N LYS A 336 -7.81 -3.55 29.43
CA LYS A 336 -9.16 -4.03 29.06
C LYS A 336 -10.11 -2.86 28.82
N LEU A 337 -10.13 -1.89 29.73
CA LEU A 337 -10.95 -0.69 29.62
C LEU A 337 -10.54 0.15 28.40
N ASP A 338 -9.24 0.40 28.19
CA ASP A 338 -8.73 1.16 27.04
C ASP A 338 -9.13 0.54 25.69
N LEU A 339 -9.12 -0.79 25.59
CA LEU A 339 -9.56 -1.52 24.40
C LEU A 339 -11.07 -1.41 24.19
N ALA A 340 -11.87 -1.54 25.25
CA ALA A 340 -13.33 -1.39 25.18
C ALA A 340 -13.74 0.04 24.78
N GLU A 341 -13.05 1.05 25.32
CA GLU A 341 -13.19 2.45 24.93
C GLU A 341 -12.91 2.64 23.45
N ARG A 342 -11.80 2.08 22.96
CA ARG A 342 -11.41 2.18 21.56
C ARG A 342 -12.42 1.49 20.63
N ALA A 343 -13.00 0.36 21.02
CA ALA A 343 -14.07 -0.30 20.26
C ALA A 343 -15.27 0.65 20.01
N VAL A 344 -15.74 1.35 21.05
CA VAL A 344 -16.86 2.29 20.94
C VAL A 344 -16.46 3.57 20.22
N ARG A 345 -15.20 4.01 20.33
CA ARG A 345 -14.69 5.16 19.57
C ARG A 345 -14.64 4.88 18.07
N ILE A 346 -14.17 3.71 17.67
CA ILE A 346 -14.12 3.27 16.26
C ILE A 346 -15.55 3.15 15.70
N CYS A 347 -16.46 2.52 16.46
CA CYS A 347 -17.84 2.35 16.03
C CYS A 347 -18.82 2.62 17.21
N PRO A 348 -19.33 3.85 17.34
CA PRO A 348 -20.21 4.24 18.44
C PRO A 348 -21.53 3.46 18.53
N SER A 349 -21.99 2.92 17.40
CA SER A 349 -23.19 2.09 17.32
C SER A 349 -22.93 0.60 17.53
N HIS A 350 -21.67 0.17 17.71
CA HIS A 350 -21.33 -1.24 17.83
C HIS A 350 -21.88 -1.85 19.12
N ARG A 351 -22.89 -2.70 18.99
CA ARG A 351 -23.65 -3.26 20.13
C ARG A 351 -22.77 -3.95 21.16
N ASN A 352 -21.86 -4.83 20.73
CA ASN A 352 -21.02 -5.60 21.66
C ASN A 352 -19.94 -4.72 22.30
N GLY A 353 -19.43 -3.72 21.57
CA GLY A 353 -18.50 -2.74 22.12
C GLY A 353 -19.11 -1.95 23.27
N ARG A 354 -20.34 -1.47 23.07
CA ARG A 354 -21.11 -0.77 24.11
C ARG A 354 -21.40 -1.66 25.32
N LEU A 355 -21.75 -2.92 25.08
CA LEU A 355 -21.99 -3.90 26.16
C LEU A 355 -20.73 -4.15 26.99
N VAL A 356 -19.60 -4.47 26.34
CA VAL A 356 -18.33 -4.74 27.04
C VAL A 356 -17.81 -3.51 27.77
N LEU A 357 -17.91 -2.32 27.16
CA LEU A 357 -17.53 -1.08 27.83
C LEU A 357 -18.43 -0.78 29.04
N ALA A 358 -19.74 -0.98 28.93
CA ALA A 358 -20.65 -0.79 30.06
C ALA A 358 -20.32 -1.73 31.23
N ALA A 359 -20.02 -3.01 30.94
CA ALA A 359 -19.61 -3.98 31.95
C ALA A 359 -18.26 -3.58 32.60
N ALA A 360 -17.27 -3.17 31.79
CA ALA A 360 -15.97 -2.70 32.29
C ALA A 360 -16.08 -1.44 33.17
N LEU A 361 -16.97 -0.50 32.83
CA LEU A 361 -17.24 0.68 33.66
C LEU A 361 -17.91 0.30 34.99
N CYS A 362 -18.84 -0.67 35.00
CA CYS A 362 -19.43 -1.19 36.24
C CYS A 362 -18.35 -1.86 37.11
N GLU A 363 -17.45 -2.65 36.53
CA GLU A 363 -16.32 -3.25 37.21
C GLU A 363 -15.37 -2.18 37.79
N GLN A 364 -15.06 -1.13 37.02
CA GLN A 364 -14.24 0.01 37.50
C GLN A 364 -14.87 0.68 38.73
N ALA A 365 -16.18 0.97 38.65
CA ALA A 365 -16.94 1.55 39.75
C ALA A 365 -16.88 0.66 41.00
N MET A 366 -17.08 -0.65 40.85
CA MET A 366 -17.00 -1.60 41.96
C MET A 366 -15.59 -1.70 42.56
N ILE A 367 -14.52 -1.66 41.76
CA ILE A 367 -13.14 -1.62 42.25
C ILE A 367 -12.90 -0.36 43.08
N ILE A 368 -13.32 0.81 42.59
CA ILE A 368 -13.21 2.08 43.32
C ILE A 368 -13.97 1.98 44.65
N MET A 369 -15.22 1.52 44.62
CA MET A 369 -16.07 1.38 45.80
C MET A 369 -15.51 0.40 46.85
N ARG A 370 -14.90 -0.72 46.44
CA ARG A 370 -14.24 -1.66 47.37
C ARG A 370 -13.04 -1.06 48.08
N ASN A 371 -12.38 -0.09 47.43
CA ASN A 371 -11.22 0.60 47.98
C ASN A 371 -11.59 1.87 48.78
N MET A 372 -12.86 2.26 48.81
CA MET A 372 -13.34 3.30 49.71
C MET A 372 -13.23 2.78 51.15
N VAL A 373 -12.27 3.31 51.91
CA VAL A 373 -12.16 3.09 53.36
C VAL A 373 -13.42 3.65 54.06
N LEU A 374 -13.64 3.34 55.35
CA LEU A 374 -14.81 3.70 56.19
C LEU A 374 -15.38 5.13 56.02
N PHE A 375 -14.64 6.06 55.40
CA PHE A 375 -15.07 7.40 55.02
C PHE A 375 -14.93 7.63 53.49
N ALA A 376 -15.95 7.26 52.71
CA ALA A 376 -16.01 7.61 51.30
C ALA A 376 -16.18 9.13 51.12
N ARG A 377 -15.28 9.78 50.38
CA ARG A 377 -15.39 11.22 50.15
C ARG A 377 -16.50 11.52 49.13
N ARG A 378 -17.06 12.72 49.18
CA ARG A 378 -18.17 13.13 48.29
C ARG A 378 -17.77 13.07 46.81
N ASP A 379 -16.58 13.57 46.51
CA ASP A 379 -15.98 13.56 45.17
C ASP A 379 -15.78 12.14 44.62
N GLU A 380 -15.43 11.17 45.48
CA GLU A 380 -15.30 9.76 45.06
C GLU A 380 -16.66 9.13 44.73
N ILE A 381 -17.70 9.44 45.52
CA ILE A 381 -19.08 9.01 45.25
C ILE A 381 -19.60 9.62 43.96
N ASP A 382 -19.40 10.94 43.76
CA ASP A 382 -19.84 11.65 42.57
C ASP A 382 -19.13 11.10 41.30
N ARG A 383 -17.83 10.76 41.42
CA ARG A 383 -17.07 10.09 40.36
C ARG A 383 -17.64 8.72 40.02
N VAL A 384 -17.95 7.89 41.01
CA VAL A 384 -18.53 6.55 40.79
C VAL A 384 -19.92 6.67 40.14
N ASP A 385 -20.75 7.60 40.59
CA ASP A 385 -22.07 7.84 40.02
C ASP A 385 -21.99 8.23 38.54
N ALA A 386 -21.04 9.10 38.18
CA ALA A 386 -20.78 9.47 36.79
C ALA A 386 -20.33 8.29 35.92
N ILE A 387 -19.49 7.39 36.46
CA ILE A 387 -19.08 6.16 35.77
C ILE A 387 -20.29 5.25 35.51
N LEU A 388 -21.15 5.04 36.51
CA LEU A 388 -22.34 4.19 36.37
C LEU A 388 -23.40 4.81 35.43
N ALA A 389 -23.58 6.13 35.47
CA ALA A 389 -24.46 6.84 34.53
C ALA A 389 -23.99 6.67 33.08
N ARG A 390 -22.67 6.68 32.86
CA ARG A 390 -22.08 6.42 31.54
C ARG A 390 -22.25 4.94 31.12
N ALA A 391 -22.07 4.00 32.03
CA ALA A 391 -22.32 2.59 31.74
C ALA A 391 -23.79 2.36 31.32
N GLU A 392 -24.73 2.97 32.03
CA GLU A 392 -26.16 2.90 31.72
C GLU A 392 -26.49 3.55 30.36
N SER A 393 -25.92 4.71 30.04
CA SER A 393 -26.18 5.36 28.74
C SER A 393 -25.64 4.55 27.55
N LEU A 394 -24.53 3.84 27.75
CA LEU A 394 -23.98 2.93 26.75
C LEU A 394 -24.86 1.69 26.57
N TYR A 395 -25.22 1.02 27.68
CA TYR A 395 -26.01 -0.21 27.64
C TYR A 395 -26.90 -0.36 28.89
N PRO A 396 -28.15 0.11 28.86
CA PRO A 396 -29.04 0.13 30.04
C PRO A 396 -29.36 -1.26 30.61
N ARG A 397 -29.22 -2.30 29.79
CA ARG A 397 -29.49 -3.70 30.15
C ARG A 397 -28.24 -4.46 30.59
N SER A 398 -27.19 -3.75 31.00
CA SER A 398 -25.97 -4.36 31.52
C SER A 398 -26.28 -5.20 32.77
N THR A 399 -25.75 -6.42 32.84
CA THR A 399 -26.01 -7.37 33.92
C THR A 399 -25.36 -6.95 35.23
N GLU A 400 -24.27 -6.19 35.17
CA GLU A 400 -23.48 -5.74 36.32
C GLU A 400 -24.04 -4.44 36.93
N LEU A 401 -24.84 -3.69 36.17
CA LEU A 401 -25.35 -2.39 36.57
C LEU A 401 -26.22 -2.42 37.85
N PRO A 402 -27.17 -3.38 38.04
CA PRO A 402 -27.96 -3.46 39.27
C PRO A 402 -27.11 -3.69 40.52
N GLU A 403 -26.11 -4.56 40.43
CA GLU A 403 -25.20 -4.86 41.55
C GLU A 403 -24.35 -3.64 41.92
N ALA A 404 -23.76 -2.98 40.92
CA ALA A 404 -22.94 -1.79 41.14
C ALA A 404 -23.76 -0.63 41.73
N ARG A 405 -25.01 -0.42 41.27
CA ARG A 405 -25.92 0.57 41.86
C ARG A 405 -26.29 0.24 43.30
N ALA A 406 -26.57 -1.03 43.60
CA ALA A 406 -26.87 -1.46 44.97
C ALA A 406 -25.68 -1.27 45.92
N MET A 407 -24.44 -1.46 45.42
CA MET A 407 -23.23 -1.16 46.19
C MET A 407 -23.08 0.33 46.48
N LEU A 408 -23.29 1.20 45.48
CA LEU A 408 -23.22 2.65 45.65
C LEU A 408 -24.24 3.14 46.69
N GLU A 409 -25.47 2.62 46.66
CA GLU A 409 -26.52 2.97 47.62
C GLU A 409 -26.23 2.49 49.05
N ARG A 410 -25.49 1.38 49.23
CA ARG A 410 -25.01 0.97 50.56
C ARG A 410 -23.96 1.93 51.09
N ILE A 411 -23.01 2.36 50.26
CA ILE A 411 -21.96 3.31 50.64
C ILE A 411 -22.57 4.67 50.99
N ARG A 412 -23.52 5.16 50.19
CA ARG A 412 -24.26 6.40 50.47
C ARG A 412 -24.97 6.36 51.82
N ARG A 413 -25.63 5.24 52.16
CA ARG A 413 -26.30 5.06 53.46
C ARG A 413 -25.34 4.93 54.63
N GLY A 414 -24.21 4.22 54.46
CA GLY A 414 -23.17 4.13 55.48
C GLY A 414 -22.58 5.49 55.88
N ARG A 415 -22.60 6.46 54.97
CA ARG A 415 -22.22 7.85 55.23
C ARG A 415 -23.27 8.65 56.02
N ILE A 416 -24.56 8.31 55.91
CA ILE A 416 -25.66 9.02 56.60
C ILE A 416 -25.82 8.54 58.05
N ALA A 417 -25.29 7.36 58.38
CA ALA A 417 -25.38 6.75 59.71
C ALA A 417 -24.25 7.15 60.68
N LEU A 418 -23.35 8.06 60.26
CA LEU A 418 -22.29 8.70 61.04
C LEU A 418 -22.46 10.22 60.96
#